data_AF-A0A3G6UKH5-F1
#
_entry.id   AF-A0A3G6UKH5-F1
#
_cell.length_a   1.000
_cell.length_b   1.000
_cell.length_c   1.000
_cell.angle_alpha   90.00
_cell.angle_beta   90.00
_cell.angle_gamma   90.00
#
_symmetry.space_group_name_H-M   'P 1'
#
loop_
_entity.id
_entity.type
_entity.pdbx_description
1 polymer ?
#
loop_
_entity_poly.entity_id
_entity_poly.type
_entity_poly.pdbx_seq_one_letter_code
_entity_poly.pdbx_strand_id
1 'polypeptide(L)'
;MKKLIVMNLIGAAAGGFGTYFLLDYFQVDLSLNTLFWLCVYFWFGHYLSVFFHELGHLAGGAARGMTFYSILVGPVLITKERSKTRVKWEKHGLSIGGRAAMYPDLTERKASIEKQLYWHILGGPLASLITGAAALIVSLVLHEVWLFVFAVISLLAGVTNLLITEAKDAIPDGAALKNLRNPLTKEVFIAAYLIAGNVREDWSELPADIAERARKAITGFPENMMSLSIASALSQYDMSRGAPGEAVKLLRIFVMRTPDKKKRSIFWEQTYANYLLACYMAGETGVELSAIADNVQKRDPLAYEKAQFAAAALTGDHLKAEAALKKAIACSSSMYALYGDGEMERKLLKRADCVRKSVTA
;
A
#
# COMPACT_ATOMS: atom_id res chain seq x y z
N MET A 1 3.11 22.57 -17.70
CA MET A 1 2.59 23.95 -17.53
C MET A 1 1.11 24.07 -17.89
N LYS A 2 0.67 23.76 -19.13
CA LYS A 2 -0.75 23.86 -19.54
C LYS A 2 -1.74 23.03 -18.68
N LYS A 3 -1.43 21.76 -18.37
CA LYS A 3 -2.29 20.89 -17.53
C LYS A 3 -2.50 21.43 -16.11
N LEU A 4 -1.45 22.01 -15.51
CA LEU A 4 -1.51 22.58 -14.16
C LEU A 4 -2.38 23.84 -14.11
N ILE A 5 -2.25 24.72 -15.12
CA ILE A 5 -3.07 25.93 -15.23
C ILE A 5 -4.55 25.57 -15.38
N VAL A 6 -4.87 24.60 -16.25
CA VAL A 6 -6.25 24.13 -16.44
C VAL A 6 -6.83 23.53 -15.15
N MET A 7 -6.07 22.71 -14.43
CA MET A 7 -6.52 22.15 -13.14
C MET A 7 -6.77 23.23 -12.09
N ASN A 8 -5.92 24.26 -12.03
CA ASN A 8 -6.10 25.38 -11.11
C ASN A 8 -7.34 26.21 -11.45
N LEU A 9 -7.62 26.44 -12.74
CA LEU A 9 -8.83 27.17 -13.17
C LEU A 9 -10.10 26.38 -12.85
N ILE A 10 -10.10 25.07 -13.08
CA ILE A 10 -11.23 24.19 -12.71
C ILE A 10 -11.43 24.20 -11.20
N GLY A 11 -10.34 24.10 -10.42
CA GLY A 11 -10.40 24.15 -8.96
C GLY A 11 -10.95 25.49 -8.45
N ALA A 12 -10.50 26.61 -9.02
CA ALA A 12 -10.99 27.94 -8.65
C ALA A 12 -12.47 28.13 -9.02
N ALA A 13 -12.89 27.67 -10.20
CA ALA A 13 -14.29 27.73 -10.62
C ALA A 13 -15.19 26.86 -9.73
N ALA A 14 -14.76 25.63 -9.41
CA ALA A 14 -15.50 24.74 -8.51
C ALA A 14 -15.58 25.30 -7.08
N GLY A 15 -14.47 25.86 -6.57
CA GLY A 15 -14.43 26.49 -5.25
C GLY A 15 -15.28 27.76 -5.18
N GLY A 16 -15.24 28.60 -6.21
CA GLY A 16 -16.07 29.80 -6.33
C GLY A 16 -17.56 29.46 -6.43
N PHE A 17 -17.93 28.48 -7.25
CA PHE A 17 -19.30 27.99 -7.34
C PHE A 17 -19.79 27.40 -6.01
N GLY A 18 -18.98 26.57 -5.35
CA GLY A 18 -19.33 26.01 -4.04
C GLY A 18 -19.51 27.09 -2.97
N THR A 19 -18.66 28.12 -2.98
CA THR A 19 -18.78 29.26 -2.06
C THR A 19 -20.04 30.07 -2.34
N TYR A 20 -20.30 30.41 -3.61
CA TYR A 20 -21.53 31.08 -4.02
C TYR A 20 -22.77 30.30 -3.57
N PHE A 21 -22.78 28.98 -3.78
CA PHE A 21 -23.89 28.12 -3.40
C PHE A 21 -24.11 28.09 -1.88
N LEU A 22 -23.04 28.07 -1.08
CA LEU A 22 -23.14 28.18 0.38
C LEU A 22 -23.73 29.51 0.82
N LEU A 23 -23.29 30.62 0.23
CA LEU A 23 -23.74 31.96 0.61
C LEU A 23 -25.18 32.25 0.16
N ASP A 24 -25.54 31.84 -1.06
CA ASP A 24 -26.82 32.18 -1.69
C ASP A 24 -27.93 31.19 -1.34
N TYR A 25 -27.70 29.89 -1.56
CA TYR A 25 -28.71 28.85 -1.34
C TYR A 25 -28.87 28.51 0.13
N PHE A 26 -27.75 28.24 0.82
CA PHE A 26 -27.77 27.86 2.23
C PHE A 26 -27.74 29.07 3.17
N GLN A 27 -27.65 30.30 2.64
CA GLN A 27 -27.62 31.54 3.42
C GLN A 27 -26.55 31.56 4.54
N VAL A 28 -25.43 30.90 4.27
CA VAL A 28 -24.31 30.77 5.21
C VAL A 28 -23.61 32.12 5.33
N ASP A 29 -23.39 32.62 6.54
CA ASP A 29 -22.57 33.82 6.77
C ASP A 29 -21.06 33.51 6.82
N LEU A 30 -20.22 34.54 6.75
CA LEU A 30 -18.76 34.41 6.89
C LEU A 30 -18.27 34.75 8.30
N SER A 31 -19.11 34.56 9.32
CA SER A 31 -18.69 34.75 10.70
C SER A 31 -17.66 33.69 11.12
N LEU A 32 -16.84 34.01 12.12
CA LEU A 32 -15.87 33.05 12.67
C LEU A 32 -16.53 31.77 13.19
N ASN A 33 -17.74 31.88 13.74
CA ASN A 33 -18.50 30.72 14.22
C ASN A 33 -18.88 29.79 13.05
N THR A 34 -19.37 30.35 11.96
CA THR A 34 -19.74 29.59 10.77
C THR A 34 -18.52 28.95 10.12
N LEU A 35 -17.41 29.69 10.00
CA LEU A 35 -16.14 29.14 9.52
C LEU A 35 -15.65 27.97 10.39
N PHE A 36 -15.76 28.09 11.71
CA PHE A 36 -15.43 27.00 12.63
C PHE A 36 -16.27 25.75 12.35
N TRP A 37 -17.59 25.88 12.21
CA TRP A 37 -18.47 24.75 11.91
C TRP A 37 -18.23 24.16 10.52
N LEU A 38 -17.95 24.98 9.51
CA LEU A 38 -17.56 24.49 8.18
C LEU A 38 -16.27 23.66 8.23
N CYS A 39 -15.29 24.06 9.04
CA CYS A 39 -14.10 23.25 9.27
C CYS A 39 -14.44 21.91 9.95
N VAL A 40 -15.33 21.92 10.95
CA VAL A 40 -15.81 20.69 11.60
C VAL A 40 -16.51 19.77 10.60
N TYR A 41 -17.43 20.31 9.79
CA TYR A 41 -18.13 19.56 8.75
C TYR A 41 -17.21 19.02 7.67
N PHE A 42 -16.17 19.77 7.30
CA PHE A 42 -15.17 19.31 6.35
C PHE A 42 -14.44 18.06 6.86
N TRP A 43 -13.92 18.10 8.08
CA TRP A 43 -13.21 16.96 8.66
C TRP A 43 -14.14 15.77 8.89
N PHE A 44 -15.32 16.01 9.45
CA PHE A 44 -16.31 14.96 9.66
C PHE A 44 -16.76 14.33 8.34
N GLY A 45 -17.11 15.14 7.35
CA GLY A 45 -17.49 14.71 6.01
C GLY A 45 -16.35 13.97 5.29
N HIS A 46 -15.10 14.40 5.48
CA HIS A 46 -13.94 13.70 4.94
C HIS A 46 -13.82 12.27 5.48
N TYR A 47 -13.83 12.09 6.81
CA TYR A 47 -13.75 10.76 7.41
C TYR A 47 -14.94 9.88 7.02
N LEU A 48 -16.14 10.45 6.99
CA LEU A 48 -17.34 9.73 6.56
C LEU A 48 -17.25 9.32 5.09
N SER A 49 -16.70 10.17 4.23
CA SER A 49 -16.49 9.88 2.80
C SER A 49 -15.51 8.74 2.62
N VAL A 50 -14.38 8.76 3.33
CA VAL A 50 -13.39 7.69 3.32
C VAL A 50 -14.03 6.39 3.83
N PHE A 51 -14.80 6.44 4.91
CA PHE A 51 -15.50 5.27 5.45
C PHE A 51 -16.38 4.60 4.39
N PHE A 52 -17.27 5.36 3.73
CA PHE A 52 -18.14 4.81 2.70
C PHE A 52 -17.37 4.33 1.45
N HIS A 53 -16.28 5.02 1.10
CA HIS A 53 -15.39 4.58 0.02
C HIS A 53 -14.77 3.21 0.31
N GLU A 54 -14.13 3.04 1.47
CA GLU A 54 -13.51 1.76 1.83
C GLU A 54 -14.55 0.64 2.01
N LEU A 55 -15.73 0.96 2.54
CA LEU A 55 -16.84 0.02 2.57
C LEU A 55 -17.30 -0.40 1.17
N GLY A 56 -17.26 0.51 0.19
CA GLY A 56 -17.54 0.22 -1.20
C GLY A 56 -16.60 -0.86 -1.76
N HIS A 57 -15.30 -0.76 -1.47
CA HIS A 57 -14.35 -1.80 -1.85
C HIS A 57 -14.69 -3.15 -1.24
N LEU A 58 -15.08 -3.17 0.04
CA LEU A 58 -15.48 -4.39 0.72
C LEU A 58 -16.74 -5.00 0.12
N ALA A 59 -17.77 -4.18 -0.12
CA ALA A 59 -19.03 -4.61 -0.71
C ALA A 59 -18.83 -5.18 -2.11
N GLY A 60 -18.05 -4.49 -2.95
CA GLY A 60 -17.72 -4.91 -4.32
C GLY A 60 -16.98 -6.24 -4.37
N GLY A 61 -15.97 -6.44 -3.51
CA GLY A 61 -15.25 -7.70 -3.41
C GLY A 61 -16.10 -8.84 -2.83
N ALA A 62 -16.83 -8.59 -1.74
CA ALA A 62 -17.68 -9.58 -1.08
C ALA A 62 -18.79 -10.09 -2.00
N ALA A 63 -19.40 -9.20 -2.80
CA ALA A 63 -20.39 -9.56 -3.83
C ALA A 63 -19.83 -10.53 -4.88
N ARG A 64 -18.49 -10.58 -5.07
CA ARG A 64 -17.80 -11.50 -5.97
C ARG A 64 -17.08 -12.66 -5.27
N GLY A 65 -17.25 -12.79 -3.96
CA GLY A 65 -16.72 -13.93 -3.20
C GLY A 65 -15.39 -13.69 -2.49
N MET A 66 -14.83 -12.48 -2.58
CA MET A 66 -13.61 -12.16 -1.84
C MET A 66 -13.87 -12.21 -0.34
N THR A 67 -12.83 -12.59 0.41
CA THR A 67 -12.89 -12.69 1.88
C THR A 67 -12.28 -11.45 2.51
N PHE A 68 -13.00 -10.83 3.45
CA PHE A 68 -12.51 -9.70 4.22
C PHE A 68 -11.24 -10.05 5.02
N TYR A 69 -10.22 -9.20 4.92
CA TYR A 69 -9.01 -9.30 5.71
C TYR A 69 -8.87 -8.12 6.68
N SER A 70 -8.88 -6.89 6.16
CA SER A 70 -8.77 -5.70 7.00
C SER A 70 -9.41 -4.46 6.37
N ILE A 71 -9.76 -3.51 7.23
CA ILE A 71 -10.17 -2.16 6.84
C ILE A 71 -9.58 -1.15 7.82
N LEU A 72 -8.96 -0.11 7.28
CA LEU A 72 -8.43 1.03 7.98
C LEU A 72 -9.23 2.26 7.56
N VAL A 73 -9.80 2.98 8.53
CA VAL A 73 -10.49 4.25 8.29
C VAL A 73 -10.00 5.25 9.32
N GLY A 74 -9.24 6.26 8.86
CA GLY A 74 -8.49 7.11 9.78
C GLY A 74 -7.63 6.25 10.72
N PRO A 75 -7.64 6.50 12.04
CA PRO A 75 -6.81 5.75 12.97
C PRO A 75 -7.39 4.38 13.39
N VAL A 76 -8.56 3.98 12.91
CA VAL A 76 -9.21 2.74 13.34
C VAL A 76 -8.92 1.64 12.33
N LEU A 77 -8.14 0.65 12.74
CA LEU A 77 -7.90 -0.58 11.98
C LEU A 77 -8.76 -1.71 12.52
N ILE A 78 -9.49 -2.37 11.64
CA ILE A 78 -10.19 -3.62 11.92
C ILE A 78 -9.53 -4.71 11.10
N THR A 79 -9.04 -5.78 11.74
CA THR A 79 -8.47 -6.95 11.06
C THR A 79 -9.20 -8.22 11.45
N LYS A 80 -9.19 -9.20 10.54
CA LYS A 80 -9.63 -10.56 10.79
C LYS A 80 -8.41 -11.47 10.87
N GLU A 81 -7.94 -11.73 12.09
CA GLU A 81 -6.83 -12.64 12.36
C GLU A 81 -7.38 -13.96 12.91
N ARG A 82 -7.08 -15.11 12.28
CA ARG A 82 -7.41 -16.46 12.78
C ARG A 82 -8.85 -16.58 13.32
N SER A 83 -9.82 -16.11 12.54
CA SER A 83 -11.27 -16.11 12.85
C SER A 83 -11.73 -15.12 13.94
N LYS A 84 -10.84 -14.31 14.51
CA LYS A 84 -11.17 -13.25 15.47
C LYS A 84 -11.06 -11.88 14.82
N THR A 85 -12.06 -11.04 15.06
CA THR A 85 -12.00 -9.63 14.69
C THR A 85 -11.21 -8.87 15.76
N ARG A 86 -10.17 -8.16 15.37
CA ARG A 86 -9.42 -7.27 16.25
C ARG A 86 -9.60 -5.83 15.79
N VAL A 87 -9.73 -4.93 16.76
CA VAL A 87 -9.74 -3.49 16.53
C VAL A 87 -8.47 -2.92 17.15
N LYS A 88 -7.70 -2.16 16.37
CA LYS A 88 -6.44 -1.54 16.78
C LYS A 88 -6.49 -0.05 16.43
N TRP A 89 -5.80 0.77 17.24
CA TRP A 89 -5.61 2.18 16.95
C TRP A 89 -4.25 2.40 16.30
N GLU A 90 -4.25 2.94 15.08
CA GLU A 90 -3.10 3.00 14.20
C GLU A 90 -2.84 4.44 13.74
N LYS A 91 -1.83 5.07 14.35
CA LYS A 91 -1.52 6.50 14.13
C LYS A 91 -1.24 6.83 12.66
N HIS A 92 -0.68 5.90 11.89
CA HIS A 92 -0.38 6.08 10.46
C HIS A 92 -1.64 6.11 9.57
N GLY A 93 -2.77 5.63 10.05
CA GLY A 93 -4.02 5.69 9.28
C GLY A 93 -4.52 7.11 9.02
N LEU A 94 -4.11 8.08 9.85
CA LEU A 94 -4.34 9.51 9.61
C LEU A 94 -3.65 10.03 8.34
N SER A 95 -2.53 9.41 7.91
CA SER A 95 -1.79 9.83 6.71
C SER A 95 -2.21 9.14 5.42
N ILE A 96 -2.82 7.94 5.51
CA ILE A 96 -3.21 7.15 4.33
C ILE A 96 -4.68 7.45 3.95
N GLY A 97 -5.46 8.02 4.88
CA GLY A 97 -6.89 8.26 4.72
C GLY A 97 -7.67 6.99 5.05
N GLY A 98 -7.55 5.98 4.20
CA GLY A 98 -8.20 4.68 4.37
C GLY A 98 -7.52 3.56 3.57
N ARG A 99 -7.86 2.31 3.91
CA ARG A 99 -7.46 1.13 3.12
C ARG A 99 -8.37 -0.06 3.42
N ALA A 100 -8.91 -0.67 2.39
CA ALA A 100 -9.57 -1.97 2.44
C ALA A 100 -8.68 -3.06 1.83
N ALA A 101 -8.58 -4.21 2.51
CA ALA A 101 -7.89 -5.37 2.01
C ALA A 101 -8.81 -6.60 2.05
N MET A 102 -8.87 -7.30 0.92
CA MET A 102 -9.60 -8.54 0.79
C MET A 102 -8.77 -9.57 0.01
N TYR A 103 -8.98 -10.84 0.33
CA TYR A 103 -8.36 -11.93 -0.38
C TYR A 103 -9.28 -12.49 -1.45
N PRO A 104 -8.77 -12.73 -2.68
CA PRO A 104 -9.55 -13.37 -3.72
C PRO A 104 -9.93 -14.80 -3.31
N ASP A 105 -11.14 -15.23 -3.67
CA ASP A 105 -11.52 -16.63 -3.62
C ASP A 105 -10.84 -17.37 -4.79
N LEU A 106 -9.80 -18.13 -4.44
CA LEU A 106 -8.98 -18.88 -5.39
C LEU A 106 -9.73 -20.05 -6.04
N THR A 107 -10.86 -20.47 -5.46
CA THR A 107 -11.72 -21.50 -6.07
C THR A 107 -12.56 -20.94 -7.22
N GLU A 108 -12.59 -19.61 -7.39
CA GLU A 108 -13.36 -18.89 -8.41
C GLU A 108 -14.86 -19.24 -8.45
N ARG A 109 -15.41 -19.77 -7.35
CA ARG A 109 -16.80 -20.27 -7.30
C ARG A 109 -17.85 -19.24 -7.69
N LYS A 110 -17.64 -17.96 -7.36
CA LYS A 110 -18.59 -16.87 -7.68
C LYS A 110 -18.19 -16.07 -8.91
N ALA A 111 -16.89 -15.90 -9.16
CA ALA A 111 -16.36 -15.07 -10.22
C ALA A 111 -14.86 -15.38 -10.43
N SER A 112 -14.37 -15.15 -11.65
CA SER A 112 -12.92 -15.20 -11.91
C SER A 112 -12.17 -14.18 -11.07
N ILE A 113 -10.90 -14.43 -10.76
CA ILE A 113 -10.07 -13.49 -9.98
C ILE A 113 -10.08 -12.10 -10.60
N GLU A 114 -10.01 -11.99 -11.94
CA GLU A 114 -10.10 -10.70 -12.64
C GLU A 114 -11.39 -9.96 -12.30
N LYS A 115 -12.54 -10.64 -12.35
CA LYS A 115 -13.84 -10.03 -12.04
C LYS A 115 -13.97 -9.71 -10.55
N GLN A 116 -13.39 -10.52 -9.66
CA GLN A 116 -13.34 -10.22 -8.23
C GLN A 116 -12.59 -8.91 -7.97
N LEU A 117 -11.38 -8.78 -8.51
CA LEU A 117 -10.56 -7.58 -8.36
C LEU A 117 -11.20 -6.36 -9.00
N TYR A 118 -11.80 -6.50 -10.18
CA TYR A 118 -12.49 -5.40 -10.86
C TYR A 118 -13.58 -4.78 -9.98
N TRP A 119 -14.46 -5.60 -9.41
CA TRP A 119 -15.55 -5.11 -8.56
C TRP A 119 -15.08 -4.63 -7.19
N HIS A 120 -14.04 -5.25 -6.63
CA HIS A 120 -13.40 -4.74 -5.43
C HIS A 120 -12.85 -3.34 -5.64
N ILE A 121 -12.05 -3.10 -6.69
CA ILE A 121 -11.45 -1.78 -6.96
C ILE A 121 -12.53 -0.76 -7.33
N LEU A 122 -13.46 -1.12 -8.21
CA LEU A 122 -14.51 -0.20 -8.65
C LEU A 122 -15.50 0.16 -7.53
N GLY A 123 -15.66 -0.73 -6.54
CA GLY A 123 -16.62 -0.59 -5.45
C GLY A 123 -16.45 0.70 -4.65
N GLY A 124 -15.22 1.12 -4.36
CA GLY A 124 -14.95 2.33 -3.57
C GLY A 124 -15.41 3.60 -4.25
N PRO A 125 -14.93 3.90 -5.48
CA PRO A 125 -15.39 5.06 -6.22
C PRO A 125 -16.90 5.07 -6.47
N LEU A 126 -17.50 3.92 -6.80
CA LEU A 126 -18.95 3.84 -6.98
C LEU A 126 -19.72 4.15 -5.69
N ALA A 127 -19.27 3.62 -4.54
CA ALA A 127 -19.89 3.93 -3.26
C ALA A 127 -19.83 5.43 -2.98
N SER A 128 -18.67 6.07 -3.17
CA SER A 128 -18.54 7.53 -2.97
C SER A 128 -19.45 8.34 -3.89
N LEU A 129 -19.57 7.95 -5.17
CA LEU A 129 -20.47 8.63 -6.11
C LEU A 129 -21.94 8.47 -5.71
N ILE A 130 -22.35 7.28 -5.31
CA ILE A 130 -23.73 7.00 -4.90
C ILE A 130 -24.07 7.71 -3.60
N THR A 131 -23.22 7.59 -2.57
CA THR A 131 -23.46 8.24 -1.27
C THR A 131 -23.38 9.75 -1.38
N GLY A 132 -22.45 10.27 -2.19
CA GLY A 132 -22.33 11.69 -2.46
C GLY A 132 -23.55 12.25 -3.19
N ALA A 133 -24.04 11.57 -4.24
CA ALA A 133 -25.23 12.00 -4.97
C ALA A 133 -26.50 11.95 -4.08
N ALA A 134 -26.67 10.88 -3.30
CA ALA A 134 -27.78 10.77 -2.35
C ALA A 134 -27.73 11.89 -1.29
N ALA A 135 -26.55 12.13 -0.70
CA ALA A 135 -26.37 13.21 0.27
C ALA A 135 -26.58 14.59 -0.33
N LEU A 136 -26.19 14.81 -1.60
CA LEU A 136 -26.45 16.07 -2.28
C LEU A 136 -27.95 16.33 -2.39
N ILE A 137 -28.72 15.34 -2.86
CA ILE A 137 -30.18 15.46 -2.98
C ILE A 137 -30.81 15.77 -1.60
N VAL A 138 -30.43 15.01 -0.57
CA VAL A 138 -30.95 15.22 0.79
C VAL A 138 -30.54 16.59 1.34
N SER A 139 -29.31 17.04 1.08
CA SER A 139 -28.83 18.35 1.52
C SER A 139 -29.64 19.50 0.92
N LEU A 140 -30.03 19.38 -0.35
CA LEU A 140 -30.83 20.40 -1.04
C LEU A 140 -32.27 20.42 -0.51
N VAL A 141 -32.88 19.26 -0.27
CA VAL A 141 -34.25 19.17 0.24
C VAL A 141 -34.34 19.67 1.69
N LEU A 142 -33.41 19.24 2.55
CA LEU A 142 -33.42 19.55 3.98
C LEU A 142 -32.68 20.84 4.33
N HIS A 143 -31.99 21.46 3.38
CA HIS A 143 -31.14 22.63 3.58
C HIS A 143 -30.02 22.41 4.61
N GLU A 144 -29.49 21.18 4.66
CA GLU A 144 -28.46 20.76 5.62
C GLU A 144 -27.03 20.93 5.05
N VAL A 145 -26.33 21.95 5.53
CA VAL A 145 -24.99 22.35 5.05
C VAL A 145 -23.94 21.24 5.20
N TRP A 146 -23.95 20.52 6.32
CA TRP A 146 -22.95 19.47 6.56
C TRP A 146 -23.10 18.30 5.58
N LEU A 147 -24.33 17.98 5.15
CA LEU A 147 -24.60 16.97 4.12
C LEU A 147 -24.11 17.45 2.75
N PHE A 148 -24.26 18.74 2.44
CA PHE A 148 -23.71 19.32 1.21
C PHE A 148 -22.18 19.21 1.18
N VAL A 149 -21.51 19.56 2.28
CA VAL A 149 -20.05 19.43 2.42
C VAL A 149 -19.61 17.97 2.23
N PHE A 150 -20.26 17.03 2.93
CA PHE A 150 -20.01 15.60 2.76
C PHE A 150 -20.23 15.14 1.31
N ALA A 151 -21.32 15.58 0.68
CA ALA A 151 -21.67 15.22 -0.69
C ALA A 151 -20.60 15.66 -1.69
N VAL A 152 -20.15 16.91 -1.60
CA VAL A 152 -19.09 17.45 -2.47
C VAL A 152 -17.79 16.67 -2.28
N ILE A 153 -17.38 16.44 -1.03
CA ILE A 153 -16.16 15.67 -0.74
C ILE A 153 -16.27 14.25 -1.32
N SER A 154 -17.40 13.58 -1.13
CA SER A 154 -17.60 12.19 -1.58
C SER A 154 -17.65 12.07 -3.10
N LEU A 155 -18.35 12.98 -3.78
CA LEU A 155 -18.38 13.03 -5.24
C LEU A 155 -16.98 13.28 -5.81
N LEU A 156 -16.25 14.25 -5.26
CA LEU A 156 -14.89 14.56 -5.69
C LEU A 156 -13.95 13.37 -5.43
N ALA A 157 -14.04 12.71 -4.27
CA ALA A 157 -13.25 11.51 -3.98
C ALA A 157 -13.50 10.38 -4.98
N GLY A 158 -14.76 10.11 -5.33
CA GLY A 158 -15.11 9.08 -6.32
C GLY A 158 -14.54 9.40 -7.72
N VAL A 159 -14.72 10.63 -8.19
CA VAL A 159 -14.21 11.05 -9.51
C VAL A 159 -12.67 11.05 -9.53
N THR A 160 -12.04 11.68 -8.54
CA THR A 160 -10.59 11.83 -8.52
C THR A 160 -9.87 10.49 -8.39
N ASN A 161 -10.35 9.56 -7.57
CA ASN A 161 -9.74 8.23 -7.47
C ASN A 161 -9.78 7.45 -8.80
N LEU A 162 -10.82 7.63 -9.62
CA LEU A 162 -10.90 7.03 -10.95
C LEU A 162 -10.01 7.73 -11.99
N LEU A 163 -9.83 9.05 -11.87
CA LEU A 163 -9.05 9.84 -12.83
C LEU A 163 -7.54 9.80 -12.58
N ILE A 164 -7.11 9.65 -11.33
CA ILE A 164 -5.68 9.57 -11.01
C ILE A 164 -5.18 8.19 -11.45
N THR A 165 -4.28 8.17 -12.43
CA THR A 165 -3.70 6.93 -12.97
C THR A 165 -2.26 6.69 -12.55
N GLU A 166 -1.65 7.62 -11.81
CA GLU A 166 -0.26 7.57 -11.38
C GLU A 166 -0.12 8.20 -9.99
N ALA A 167 0.57 7.49 -9.09
CA ALA A 167 1.04 8.01 -7.81
C ALA A 167 2.35 7.32 -7.44
N LYS A 168 3.15 7.98 -6.60
CA LYS A 168 4.53 7.55 -6.30
C LYS A 168 4.59 6.33 -5.37
N ASP A 169 3.77 6.33 -4.32
CA ASP A 169 3.84 5.37 -3.21
C ASP A 169 2.49 4.67 -2.94
N ALA A 170 1.51 4.88 -3.82
CA ALA A 170 0.18 4.26 -3.75
C ALA A 170 -0.32 3.92 -5.15
N ILE A 171 -1.29 3.00 -5.25
CA ILE A 171 -1.99 2.71 -6.50
C ILE A 171 -3.43 3.24 -6.32
N PRO A 172 -3.76 4.40 -6.91
CA PRO A 172 -5.14 4.88 -6.94
C PRO A 172 -6.03 3.90 -7.72
N ASP A 173 -7.33 3.92 -7.45
CA ASP A 173 -8.27 2.97 -8.06
C ASP A 173 -8.27 3.02 -9.59
N GLY A 174 -8.19 4.21 -10.16
CA GLY A 174 -8.08 4.42 -11.61
C GLY A 174 -6.84 3.73 -12.20
N ALA A 175 -5.70 3.82 -11.50
CA ALA A 175 -4.47 3.13 -11.88
C ALA A 175 -4.62 1.61 -11.76
N ALA A 176 -5.24 1.13 -10.69
CA ALA A 176 -5.50 -0.29 -10.47
C ALA A 176 -6.43 -0.89 -11.55
N LEU A 177 -7.53 -0.20 -11.89
CA LEU A 177 -8.42 -0.59 -12.98
C LEU A 177 -7.72 -0.58 -14.34
N LYS A 178 -6.87 0.42 -14.60
CA LYS A 178 -6.06 0.49 -15.82
C LYS A 178 -5.08 -0.69 -15.91
N ASN A 179 -4.44 -1.06 -14.81
CA ASN A 179 -3.55 -2.22 -14.75
C ASN A 179 -4.29 -3.52 -15.01
N LEU A 180 -5.49 -3.68 -14.43
CA LEU A 180 -6.31 -4.87 -14.64
C LEU A 180 -6.79 -5.01 -16.09
N ARG A 181 -7.00 -3.91 -16.81
CA ARG A 181 -7.42 -3.91 -18.23
C ARG A 181 -6.27 -4.16 -19.21
N ASN A 182 -5.04 -3.87 -18.83
CA ASN A 182 -3.89 -4.03 -19.71
C ASN A 182 -3.35 -5.47 -19.60
N PRO A 183 -3.34 -6.27 -20.68
CA PRO A 183 -2.87 -7.66 -20.64
C PRO A 183 -1.47 -7.82 -20.05
N LEU A 184 -0.59 -6.84 -20.26
CA LEU A 184 0.79 -6.86 -19.79
C LEU A 184 0.91 -6.67 -18.27
N THR A 185 0.17 -5.72 -17.69
CA THR A 185 0.25 -5.41 -16.25
C THR A 185 -0.80 -6.13 -15.42
N LYS A 186 -1.82 -6.70 -16.06
CA LYS A 186 -2.86 -7.51 -15.42
C LYS A 186 -2.26 -8.68 -14.66
N GLU A 187 -1.35 -9.44 -15.27
CA GLU A 187 -0.75 -10.61 -14.62
C GLU A 187 0.11 -10.22 -13.41
N VAL A 188 0.83 -9.10 -13.49
CA VAL A 188 1.56 -8.53 -12.34
C VAL A 188 0.58 -8.19 -11.22
N PHE A 189 -0.53 -7.53 -11.55
CA PHE A 189 -1.55 -7.12 -10.59
C PHE A 189 -2.21 -8.34 -9.91
N ILE A 190 -2.60 -9.35 -10.69
CA ILE A 190 -3.19 -10.60 -10.17
C ILE A 190 -2.17 -11.34 -9.29
N ALA A 191 -0.92 -11.47 -9.72
CA ALA A 191 0.12 -12.14 -8.96
C ALA A 191 0.34 -11.49 -7.58
N ALA A 192 0.30 -10.16 -7.49
CA ALA A 192 0.41 -9.46 -6.21
C ALA A 192 -0.71 -9.84 -5.23
N TYR A 193 -1.96 -9.92 -5.71
CA TYR A 193 -3.10 -10.33 -4.89
C TYR A 193 -3.08 -11.81 -4.53
N LEU A 194 -2.59 -12.68 -5.44
CA LEU A 194 -2.41 -14.10 -5.16
C LEU A 194 -1.37 -14.33 -4.06
N ILE A 195 -0.22 -13.64 -4.14
CA ILE A 195 0.79 -13.70 -3.07
C ILE A 195 0.19 -13.24 -1.75
N ALA A 196 -0.46 -12.07 -1.73
CA ALA A 196 -1.07 -11.53 -0.52
C ALA A 196 -2.15 -12.46 0.06
N GLY A 197 -2.92 -13.16 -0.79
CA GLY A 197 -3.99 -14.07 -0.39
C GLY A 197 -3.53 -15.44 0.12
N ASN A 198 -2.32 -15.87 -0.20
CA ASN A 198 -1.79 -17.18 0.19
C ASN A 198 -0.83 -17.13 1.36
N VAL A 199 -0.10 -16.03 1.55
CA VAL A 199 0.86 -15.91 2.65
C VAL A 199 0.12 -15.44 3.91
N ARG A 200 0.14 -16.26 4.96
CA ARG A 200 -0.51 -15.93 6.23
C ARG A 200 0.48 -15.67 7.34
N GLU A 201 1.39 -16.61 7.58
CA GLU A 201 2.28 -16.55 8.76
C GLU A 201 3.76 -16.64 8.41
N ASP A 202 4.10 -17.34 7.34
CA ASP A 202 5.47 -17.51 6.85
C ASP A 202 5.48 -17.49 5.32
N TRP A 203 6.48 -16.84 4.74
CA TRP A 203 6.62 -16.78 3.29
C TRP A 203 6.75 -18.16 2.65
N SER A 204 7.32 -19.14 3.35
CA SER A 204 7.44 -20.53 2.86
C SER A 204 6.09 -21.22 2.59
N GLU A 205 4.98 -20.66 3.08
CA GLU A 205 3.62 -21.14 2.78
C GLU A 205 3.17 -20.83 1.35
N LEU A 206 3.84 -19.90 0.65
CA LEU A 206 3.47 -19.52 -0.71
C LEU A 206 3.56 -20.74 -1.65
N PRO A 207 2.46 -21.13 -2.33
CA PRO A 207 2.50 -22.22 -3.29
C PRO A 207 3.50 -21.97 -4.42
N ALA A 208 4.27 -23.00 -4.77
CA ALA A 208 5.37 -22.88 -5.74
C ALA A 208 4.90 -22.48 -7.14
N ASP A 209 3.71 -22.92 -7.55
CA ASP A 209 3.08 -22.55 -8.82
C ASP A 209 2.72 -21.05 -8.86
N ILE A 210 2.25 -20.49 -7.73
CA ILE A 210 1.99 -19.05 -7.59
C ILE A 210 3.30 -18.27 -7.61
N ALA A 211 4.32 -18.73 -6.90
CA ALA A 211 5.65 -18.11 -6.90
C ALA A 211 6.23 -18.05 -8.32
N GLU A 212 6.13 -19.14 -9.07
CA GLU A 212 6.61 -19.21 -10.45
C GLU A 212 5.80 -18.32 -11.40
N ARG A 213 4.46 -18.30 -11.27
CA ARG A 213 3.60 -17.39 -12.03
C ARG A 213 3.98 -15.93 -11.78
N ALA A 214 4.20 -15.57 -10.51
CA ALA A 214 4.59 -14.22 -10.13
C ALA A 214 5.97 -13.85 -10.69
N ARG A 215 6.94 -14.77 -10.65
CA ARG A 215 8.29 -14.56 -11.21
C ARG A 215 8.23 -14.30 -12.71
N LYS A 216 7.43 -15.08 -13.45
CA LYS A 216 7.18 -14.85 -14.89
C LYS A 216 6.55 -13.48 -15.16
N ALA A 217 5.56 -13.09 -14.35
CA ALA A 217 4.85 -11.83 -14.53
C ALA A 217 5.77 -10.59 -14.43
N ILE A 218 6.76 -10.60 -13.53
CA ILE A 218 7.60 -9.42 -13.26
C ILE A 218 8.82 -9.28 -14.18
N THR A 219 9.17 -10.34 -14.93
CA THR A 219 10.43 -10.38 -15.71
C THR A 219 10.49 -9.28 -16.80
N GLY A 220 9.35 -8.79 -17.27
CA GLY A 220 9.25 -7.72 -18.27
C GLY A 220 9.12 -6.29 -17.71
N PHE A 221 8.96 -6.11 -16.39
CA PHE A 221 8.57 -4.83 -15.79
C PHE A 221 9.38 -4.44 -14.53
N PRO A 222 10.73 -4.37 -14.59
CA PRO A 222 11.56 -4.19 -13.40
C PRO A 222 11.40 -2.83 -12.71
N GLU A 223 10.88 -1.81 -13.40
CA GLU A 223 10.66 -0.48 -12.83
C GLU A 223 9.24 -0.27 -12.28
N ASN A 224 8.34 -1.25 -12.49
CA ASN A 224 6.97 -1.16 -12.00
C ASN A 224 6.93 -1.38 -10.48
N MET A 225 6.20 -0.51 -9.77
CA MET A 225 6.09 -0.58 -8.30
C MET A 225 5.57 -1.93 -7.78
N MET A 226 4.62 -2.55 -8.47
CA MET A 226 4.12 -3.87 -8.08
C MET A 226 5.15 -4.96 -8.33
N SER A 227 5.93 -4.85 -9.41
CA SER A 227 7.03 -5.79 -9.66
C SER A 227 8.06 -5.76 -8.54
N LEU A 228 8.38 -4.57 -7.99
CA LEU A 228 9.26 -4.44 -6.82
C LEU A 228 8.66 -5.09 -5.57
N SER A 229 7.36 -4.89 -5.35
CA SER A 229 6.64 -5.53 -4.23
C SER A 229 6.65 -7.06 -4.35
N ILE A 230 6.39 -7.59 -5.55
CA ILE A 230 6.42 -9.02 -5.83
C ILE A 230 7.83 -9.58 -5.72
N ALA A 231 8.83 -8.89 -6.30
CA ALA A 231 10.24 -9.32 -6.20
C ALA A 231 10.70 -9.37 -4.74
N SER A 232 10.30 -8.39 -3.93
CA SER A 232 10.53 -8.40 -2.49
C SER A 232 9.86 -9.60 -1.83
N ALA A 233 8.58 -9.87 -2.08
CA ALA A 233 7.88 -11.03 -1.55
C ALA A 233 8.54 -12.37 -1.95
N LEU A 234 8.86 -12.53 -3.23
CA LEU A 234 9.52 -13.73 -3.77
C LEU A 234 10.92 -13.91 -3.17
N SER A 235 11.67 -12.84 -2.95
CA SER A 235 12.97 -12.91 -2.27
C SER A 235 12.85 -13.42 -0.84
N GLN A 236 11.78 -13.02 -0.13
CA GLN A 236 11.52 -13.48 1.23
C GLN A 236 11.04 -14.93 1.25
N TYR A 237 10.26 -15.36 0.25
CA TYR A 237 9.96 -16.76 -0.01
C TYR A 237 11.24 -17.58 -0.22
N ASP A 238 12.10 -17.17 -1.15
CA ASP A 238 13.35 -17.86 -1.49
C ASP A 238 14.31 -17.96 -0.29
N MET A 239 14.49 -16.87 0.47
CA MET A 239 15.27 -16.90 1.70
C MET A 239 14.64 -17.79 2.79
N SER A 240 13.31 -17.81 2.89
CA SER A 240 12.60 -18.60 3.91
C SER A 240 12.69 -20.11 3.68
N ARG A 241 12.77 -20.54 2.41
CA ARG A 241 12.98 -21.95 2.03
C ARG A 241 14.47 -22.35 1.97
N GLY A 242 15.39 -21.50 2.43
CA GLY A 242 16.82 -21.79 2.43
C GLY A 242 17.49 -21.68 1.06
N ALA A 243 16.92 -20.93 0.12
CA ALA A 243 17.48 -20.68 -1.21
C ALA A 243 17.87 -19.19 -1.42
N PRO A 244 18.69 -18.57 -0.55
CA PRO A 244 19.01 -17.14 -0.64
C PRO A 244 19.70 -16.75 -1.96
N GLY A 245 20.44 -17.66 -2.61
CA GLY A 245 21.03 -17.39 -3.93
C GLY A 245 20.00 -17.10 -5.03
N GLU A 246 18.81 -17.71 -4.97
CA GLU A 246 17.71 -17.43 -5.93
C GLU A 246 17.08 -16.05 -5.68
N ALA A 247 17.03 -15.62 -4.43
CA ALA A 247 16.64 -14.27 -4.04
C ALA A 247 17.64 -13.24 -4.58
N VAL A 248 18.95 -13.51 -4.48
CA VAL A 248 19.99 -12.62 -5.03
C VAL A 248 19.84 -12.48 -6.54
N LYS A 249 19.75 -13.59 -7.29
CA LYS A 249 19.58 -13.56 -8.75
C LYS A 249 18.36 -12.74 -9.17
N LEU A 250 17.24 -12.89 -8.47
CA LEU A 250 16.01 -12.15 -8.74
C LEU A 250 16.20 -10.64 -8.52
N LEU A 251 16.62 -10.27 -7.31
CA LEU A 251 16.66 -8.87 -6.89
C LEU A 251 17.76 -8.08 -7.58
N ARG A 252 18.85 -8.72 -8.01
CA ARG A 252 19.93 -8.09 -8.78
C ARG A 252 19.39 -7.37 -10.02
N ILE A 253 18.40 -7.93 -10.71
CA ILE A 253 17.80 -7.33 -11.91
C ILE A 253 17.19 -5.95 -11.60
N PHE A 254 16.58 -5.81 -10.43
CA PHE A 254 15.94 -4.58 -9.97
C PHE A 254 16.99 -3.59 -9.46
N VAL A 255 17.84 -4.02 -8.56
CA VAL A 255 18.90 -3.20 -7.94
C VAL A 255 19.80 -2.55 -9.01
N MET A 256 20.17 -3.29 -10.06
CA MET A 256 21.01 -2.77 -11.14
C MET A 256 20.29 -1.82 -12.10
N ARG A 257 18.94 -1.76 -12.07
CA ARG A 257 18.10 -0.87 -12.90
C ARG A 257 17.42 0.22 -12.08
N THR A 258 18.01 0.60 -10.96
CA THR A 258 17.41 1.59 -10.07
C THR A 258 17.26 2.95 -10.79
N PRO A 259 16.07 3.58 -10.76
CA PRO A 259 15.90 4.94 -11.26
C PRO A 259 16.55 5.98 -10.35
N ASP A 260 16.64 7.22 -10.85
CA ASP A 260 17.14 8.37 -10.09
C ASP A 260 16.53 8.49 -8.69
N LYS A 261 17.35 8.89 -7.69
CA LYS A 261 16.93 8.98 -6.27
C LYS A 261 15.59 9.69 -6.05
N LYS A 262 15.30 10.75 -6.82
CA LYS A 262 14.06 11.54 -6.72
C LYS A 262 12.81 10.76 -7.14
N LYS A 263 12.94 9.82 -8.06
CA LYS A 263 11.86 9.01 -8.65
C LYS A 263 11.59 7.70 -7.89
N ARG A 264 12.46 7.31 -6.94
CA ARG A 264 12.32 6.06 -6.19
C ARG A 264 11.12 6.09 -5.23
N SER A 265 10.19 5.15 -5.42
CA SER A 265 9.16 4.81 -4.43
C SER A 265 9.79 4.23 -3.16
N ILE A 266 9.03 4.17 -2.07
CA ILE A 266 9.46 3.55 -0.81
C ILE A 266 9.78 2.04 -0.97
N PHE A 267 9.18 1.37 -1.95
CA PHE A 267 9.43 -0.06 -2.25
C PHE A 267 10.87 -0.36 -2.66
N TRP A 268 11.61 0.63 -3.17
CA TRP A 268 13.04 0.48 -3.46
C TRP A 268 13.86 0.26 -2.18
N GLU A 269 13.51 0.93 -1.08
CA GLU A 269 14.23 0.77 0.19
C GLU A 269 14.15 -0.68 0.67
N GLN A 270 12.96 -1.27 0.55
CA GLN A 270 12.74 -2.68 0.88
C GLN A 270 13.47 -3.63 -0.07
N THR A 271 13.45 -3.33 -1.37
CA THR A 271 14.10 -4.16 -2.40
C THR A 271 15.61 -4.22 -2.15
N TYR A 272 16.25 -3.08 -1.83
CA TYR A 272 17.66 -3.05 -1.44
C TYR A 272 17.93 -3.80 -0.15
N ALA A 273 17.11 -3.58 0.88
CA ALA A 273 17.30 -4.23 2.17
C ALA A 273 17.19 -5.75 2.06
N ASN A 274 16.22 -6.25 1.29
CA ASN A 274 16.08 -7.68 1.00
C ASN A 274 17.22 -8.22 0.14
N TYR A 275 17.74 -7.44 -0.81
CA TYR A 275 18.87 -7.84 -1.64
C TYR A 275 20.13 -8.04 -0.80
N LEU A 276 20.45 -7.06 0.05
CA LEU A 276 21.61 -7.14 0.95
C LEU A 276 21.47 -8.31 1.93
N LEU A 277 20.28 -8.51 2.49
CA LEU A 277 20.02 -9.65 3.37
C LEU A 277 20.18 -10.99 2.65
N ALA A 278 19.71 -11.09 1.40
CA ALA A 278 19.87 -12.28 0.58
C ALA A 278 21.36 -12.55 0.26
N CYS A 279 22.13 -11.52 -0.13
CA CYS A 279 23.57 -11.64 -0.35
C CYS A 279 24.28 -12.15 0.91
N TYR A 280 23.94 -11.57 2.07
CA TYR A 280 24.48 -11.99 3.35
C TYR A 280 24.18 -13.47 3.65
N MET A 281 22.91 -13.88 3.53
CA MET A 281 22.50 -15.27 3.79
C MET A 281 23.07 -16.27 2.77
N ALA A 282 23.38 -15.83 1.55
CA ALA A 282 24.02 -16.64 0.52
C ALA A 282 25.56 -16.70 0.64
N GLY A 283 26.15 -15.89 1.52
CA GLY A 283 27.61 -15.74 1.60
C GLY A 283 28.22 -15.02 0.40
N GLU A 284 27.42 -14.26 -0.37
CA GLU A 284 27.94 -13.44 -1.47
C GLU A 284 28.64 -12.19 -0.91
N THR A 285 29.84 -11.91 -1.41
CA THR A 285 30.64 -10.74 -1.02
C THR A 285 30.88 -9.81 -2.21
N GLY A 286 31.08 -8.52 -1.93
CA GLY A 286 31.39 -7.53 -2.96
C GLY A 286 31.43 -6.11 -2.41
N VAL A 287 32.39 -5.31 -2.89
CA VAL A 287 32.61 -3.91 -2.45
C VAL A 287 31.39 -3.02 -2.77
N GLU A 288 30.63 -3.36 -3.81
CA GLU A 288 29.42 -2.64 -4.22
C GLU A 288 28.27 -2.74 -3.20
N LEU A 289 28.27 -3.74 -2.31
CA LEU A 289 27.19 -3.97 -1.35
C LEU A 289 27.11 -2.85 -0.29
N SER A 290 28.24 -2.32 0.16
CA SER A 290 28.27 -1.17 1.08
C SER A 290 27.69 0.08 0.43
N ALA A 291 28.00 0.32 -0.85
CA ALA A 291 27.43 1.46 -1.59
C ALA A 291 25.92 1.32 -1.80
N ILE A 292 25.41 0.10 -1.94
CA ILE A 292 23.96 -0.16 -2.00
C ILE A 292 23.31 0.14 -0.64
N ALA A 293 23.94 -0.23 0.48
CA ALA A 293 23.41 0.06 1.81
C ALA A 293 23.32 1.57 2.09
N ASP A 294 24.30 2.35 1.63
CA ASP A 294 24.31 3.82 1.75
C ASP A 294 23.23 4.50 0.89
N ASN A 295 22.72 3.79 -0.12
CA ASN A 295 21.64 4.27 -0.96
C ASN A 295 20.25 4.10 -0.33
N VAL A 296 20.15 3.34 0.76
CA VAL A 296 18.89 3.12 1.50
C VAL A 296 18.60 4.32 2.40
N GLN A 297 17.43 4.92 2.24
CA GLN A 297 17.01 6.11 2.98
C GLN A 297 16.19 5.75 4.21
N LYS A 298 16.30 6.57 5.27
CA LYS A 298 15.51 6.46 6.52
C LYS A 298 14.00 6.75 6.37
N ARG A 299 13.49 6.80 5.14
CA ARG A 299 12.04 6.92 4.85
C ARG A 299 11.27 5.68 5.35
N ASP A 300 11.93 4.53 5.32
CA ASP A 300 11.48 3.29 5.92
C ASP A 300 12.52 2.86 6.99
N PRO A 301 12.25 3.10 8.28
CA PRO A 301 13.17 2.75 9.35
C PRO A 301 13.52 1.27 9.41
N LEU A 302 12.56 0.38 9.10
CA LEU A 302 12.79 -1.05 9.13
C LEU A 302 13.72 -1.46 7.99
N ALA A 303 13.42 -1.05 6.76
CA ALA A 303 14.27 -1.36 5.61
C ALA A 303 15.68 -0.78 5.78
N TYR A 304 15.79 0.44 6.32
CA TYR A 304 17.07 1.07 6.62
C TYR A 304 17.90 0.25 7.61
N GLU A 305 17.38 -0.06 8.80
CA GLU A 305 18.13 -0.81 9.81
C GLU A 305 18.42 -2.25 9.37
N LYS A 306 17.52 -2.87 8.58
CA LYS A 306 17.75 -4.18 7.95
C LYS A 306 18.92 -4.14 6.96
N ALA A 307 18.99 -3.10 6.11
CA ALA A 307 20.10 -2.91 5.19
C ALA A 307 21.43 -2.68 5.93
N GLN A 308 21.43 -1.88 7.00
CA GLN A 308 22.61 -1.64 7.83
C GLN A 308 23.10 -2.91 8.54
N PHE A 309 22.18 -3.73 9.03
CA PHE A 309 22.50 -5.05 9.59
C PHE A 309 23.20 -5.94 8.57
N ALA A 310 22.59 -6.13 7.39
CA ALA A 310 23.14 -7.00 6.36
C ALA A 310 24.51 -6.51 5.87
N ALA A 311 24.67 -5.20 5.65
CA ALA A 311 25.94 -4.61 5.22
C ALA A 311 27.05 -4.77 6.26
N ALA A 312 26.76 -4.49 7.54
CA ALA A 312 27.74 -4.68 8.62
C ALA A 312 28.13 -6.15 8.80
N ALA A 313 27.15 -7.06 8.67
CA ALA A 313 27.41 -8.49 8.76
C ALA A 313 28.27 -9.00 7.59
N LEU A 314 28.07 -8.47 6.38
CA LEU A 314 28.90 -8.75 5.20
C LEU A 314 30.34 -8.26 5.34
N THR A 315 30.58 -7.14 6.04
CA THR A 315 31.92 -6.58 6.25
C THR A 315 32.61 -7.12 7.51
N GLY A 316 31.97 -8.02 8.27
CA GLY A 316 32.50 -8.57 9.52
C GLY A 316 32.45 -7.62 10.72
N ASP A 317 31.71 -6.51 10.65
CA ASP A 317 31.54 -5.58 11.77
C ASP A 317 30.41 -6.08 12.70
N HIS A 318 30.76 -7.01 13.59
CA HIS A 318 29.79 -7.69 14.45
C HIS A 318 29.05 -6.76 15.41
N LEU A 319 29.72 -5.73 15.94
CA LEU A 319 29.11 -4.78 16.87
C LEU A 319 28.05 -3.93 16.17
N LYS A 320 28.37 -3.42 14.98
CA LYS A 320 27.43 -2.65 14.18
C LYS A 320 26.27 -3.51 13.69
N ALA A 321 26.54 -4.75 13.29
CA ALA A 321 25.51 -5.70 12.87
C ALA A 321 24.52 -5.99 14.01
N GLU A 322 25.00 -6.28 15.21
CA GLU A 322 24.14 -6.55 16.37
C GLU A 322 23.28 -5.33 16.76
N ALA A 323 23.88 -4.13 16.78
CA ALA A 323 23.17 -2.89 17.06
C ALA A 323 22.06 -2.61 16.03
N ALA A 324 22.34 -2.79 14.74
CA ALA A 324 21.37 -2.61 13.66
C ALA A 324 20.25 -3.67 13.70
N LEU A 325 20.59 -4.93 13.98
CA LEU A 325 19.60 -6.01 14.14
C LEU A 325 18.60 -5.71 15.25
N LYS A 326 19.09 -5.26 16.42
CA LYS A 326 18.23 -4.89 17.55
C LYS A 326 17.26 -3.77 17.18
N LYS A 327 17.73 -2.76 16.44
CA LYS A 327 16.88 -1.66 15.94
C LYS A 327 15.88 -2.15 14.90
N ALA A 328 16.29 -3.00 13.95
CA ALA A 328 15.40 -3.58 12.96
C ALA A 328 14.27 -4.40 13.60
N ILE A 329 14.58 -5.22 14.61
CA ILE A 329 13.57 -5.95 15.39
C ILE A 329 12.63 -4.98 16.12
N ALA A 330 13.16 -3.93 16.75
CA ALA A 330 12.32 -2.91 17.41
C ALA A 330 11.39 -2.21 16.41
N CYS A 331 11.91 -1.79 15.25
CA CYS A 331 11.11 -1.19 14.18
C CYS A 331 10.00 -2.14 13.73
N SER A 332 10.33 -3.40 13.42
CA SER A 332 9.35 -4.39 12.94
C SER A 332 8.18 -4.65 13.89
N SER A 333 8.28 -4.26 15.17
CA SER A 333 7.20 -4.40 16.15
C SER A 333 6.06 -3.39 15.94
N SER A 334 6.27 -2.39 15.09
CA SER A 334 5.26 -1.40 14.68
C SER A 334 4.51 -1.89 13.46
N MET A 335 3.24 -1.48 13.32
CA MET A 335 2.49 -1.79 12.11
C MET A 335 2.91 -0.86 10.96
N TYR A 336 3.31 -1.43 9.83
CA TYR A 336 3.67 -0.71 8.62
C TYR A 336 2.71 -1.00 7.48
N ALA A 337 2.45 0.01 6.64
CA ALA A 337 1.62 -0.14 5.45
C ALA A 337 2.14 -1.24 4.47
N LEU A 338 3.46 -1.45 4.45
CA LEU A 338 4.13 -2.42 3.58
C LEU A 338 4.22 -3.83 4.18
N TYR A 339 4.37 -3.95 5.51
CA TYR A 339 4.78 -5.20 6.17
C TYR A 339 3.75 -5.74 7.18
N GLY A 340 2.60 -5.09 7.33
CA GLY A 340 1.63 -5.44 8.36
C GLY A 340 2.24 -5.27 9.76
N ASP A 341 2.10 -6.26 10.62
CA ASP A 341 2.63 -6.28 11.99
C ASP A 341 4.13 -6.66 12.09
N GLY A 342 4.80 -6.81 10.95
CA GLY A 342 6.21 -7.13 10.83
C GLY A 342 6.62 -8.50 11.37
N GLU A 343 5.68 -9.42 11.66
CA GLU A 343 6.03 -10.75 12.18
C GLU A 343 6.92 -11.54 11.22
N MET A 344 6.59 -11.53 9.94
CA MET A 344 7.37 -12.22 8.91
C MET A 344 8.78 -11.63 8.79
N GLU A 345 8.92 -10.30 8.89
CA GLU A 345 10.22 -9.62 8.89
C GLU A 345 11.05 -10.03 10.12
N ARG A 346 10.44 -10.16 11.30
CA ARG A 346 11.13 -10.67 12.51
C ARG A 346 11.62 -12.10 12.32
N LYS A 347 10.79 -12.99 11.76
CA LYS A 347 11.18 -14.38 11.51
C LYS A 347 12.39 -14.44 10.56
N LEU A 348 12.37 -13.64 9.50
CA LEU A 348 13.47 -13.57 8.54
C LEU A 348 14.77 -13.03 9.17
N LEU A 349 14.68 -11.93 9.94
CA LEU A 349 15.83 -11.36 10.65
C LEU A 349 16.44 -12.35 11.66
N LYS A 350 15.61 -13.11 12.38
CA LYS A 350 16.08 -14.17 13.29
C LYS A 350 16.82 -15.29 12.55
N ARG A 351 16.33 -15.71 11.38
CA ARG A 351 17.02 -16.69 10.53
C ARG A 351 18.40 -16.17 10.09
N ALA A 352 18.49 -14.91 9.67
CA ALA A 352 19.77 -14.30 9.31
C ALA A 352 20.74 -14.22 10.51
N ASP A 353 20.25 -13.92 11.71
CA ASP A 353 21.09 -13.94 12.93
C ASP A 353 21.59 -15.35 13.29
N CYS A 354 20.80 -16.40 13.02
CA CYS A 354 21.27 -17.78 13.15
C CYS A 354 22.44 -18.07 12.21
N VAL A 355 22.35 -17.64 10.95
CA VAL A 355 23.46 -17.77 9.97
C VAL A 355 24.70 -17.04 10.48
N ARG A 356 24.54 -15.83 11.03
CA ARG A 356 25.64 -15.07 11.65
C ARG A 356 26.35 -15.86 12.73
N LYS A 357 25.58 -16.39 13.68
CA LYS A 357 26.10 -17.14 14.82
C LYS A 357 26.85 -18.39 14.38
N SER A 358 26.40 -19.07 13.33
CA SER A 358 27.11 -20.25 12.79
C SER A 358 28.40 -19.91 12.04
N VAL A 359 28.56 -18.68 11.53
CA VAL A 359 29.79 -18.23 10.85
C VAL A 359 30.82 -17.69 11.86
N THR A 360 30.37 -17.18 13.00
CA THR A 360 31.25 -16.62 14.06
C THR A 360 31.67 -17.60 15.15
N ALA A 361 31.00 -18.76 15.23
CA ALA A 361 31.33 -19.86 16.14
C ALA A 361 32.35 -20.78 15.48
#